data_AF-A0A7X2IW74-F1
#
_entry.id   AF-A0A7X2IW74-F1
#
_cell.length_a   1.000
_cell.length_b   1.000
_cell.length_c   1.000
_cell.angle_alpha   90.00
_cell.angle_beta   90.00
_cell.angle_gamma   90.00
#
_symmetry.space_group_name_H-M   'P 1'
#
loop_
_entity.id
_entity.type
_entity.pdbx_description
1 polymer ?
#
loop_
_entity_poly.entity_id
_entity_poly.type
_entity_poly.pdbx_seq_one_letter_code
_entity_poly.pdbx_strand_id
1 'polypeptide(L)'
;MEYFVPCPCDGKETPCYSCVGTGKIGPLSVYEYMMYYDKERKKSMIKSQKVVRTFPKSWTNSTKKLTEALDQGWIVVMSNPFDCGDGTKGMEYILEKVMNEGGKGL
;
A
#
# COMPACT_ATOMS: atom_id res chain seq x y z
N MET A 1 23.20 22.48 0.37
CA MET A 1 22.75 21.80 1.59
C MET A 1 23.16 20.34 1.45
N GLU A 2 24.18 19.93 2.21
CA GLU A 2 24.59 18.53 2.28
C GLU A 2 23.62 17.82 3.24
N TYR A 3 22.91 16.81 2.76
CA TYR A 3 22.02 16.01 3.59
C TYR A 3 22.87 14.94 4.29
N PHE A 4 23.02 15.06 5.61
CA PHE A 4 23.70 14.06 6.43
C PHE A 4 22.76 12.87 6.62
N VAL A 5 23.09 11.74 6.00
CA VAL A 5 22.37 10.47 6.20
C VAL A 5 22.97 9.79 7.44
N PRO A 6 22.15 9.41 8.44
CA PRO A 6 22.66 8.74 9.65
C PRO A 6 23.21 7.36 9.30
N CYS A 7 24.41 7.06 9.80
CA CYS A 7 25.09 5.81 9.49
C CYS A 7 24.48 4.64 10.30
N PRO A 8 24.05 3.54 9.66
CA PRO A 8 23.37 2.43 10.34
C PRO A 8 24.29 1.59 11.25
N CYS A 9 25.58 1.90 11.29
CA CYS A 9 26.60 1.17 12.04
C CYS A 9 26.55 1.46 13.54
N ASP A 10 26.23 2.71 13.90
CA ASP A 10 26.44 3.22 15.27
C ASP A 10 25.22 3.94 15.87
N GLY A 11 24.11 4.05 15.11
CA GLY A 11 22.91 4.77 15.56
C GLY A 11 23.14 6.27 15.83
N LYS A 12 24.19 6.86 15.24
CA LYS A 12 24.56 8.28 15.41
C LYS A 12 24.50 9.03 14.09
N GLU A 13 24.11 10.31 14.16
CA GLU A 13 24.06 11.25 13.04
C GLU A 13 25.46 11.78 12.67
N THR A 14 26.39 10.89 12.30
CA THR A 14 27.72 11.27 11.81
C THR A 14 27.94 10.79 10.38
N PRO A 15 28.66 11.56 9.54
CA PRO A 15 28.92 11.18 8.15
C PRO A 15 29.76 9.89 8.06
N CYS A 16 29.32 8.97 7.20
CA CYS A 16 29.81 7.59 7.04
C CYS A 16 31.24 7.44 6.45
N TYR A 17 32.20 8.31 6.78
CA TYR A 17 33.58 8.17 6.30
C TYR A 17 34.41 7.18 7.14
N SER A 18 33.92 6.74 8.31
CA SER A 18 34.67 5.86 9.22
C SER A 18 34.51 4.36 8.95
N CYS A 19 33.69 3.93 7.99
CA CYS A 19 33.45 2.50 7.71
C CYS A 19 34.32 1.93 6.57
N VAL A 20 35.31 2.70 6.11
CA VAL A 20 36.27 2.26 5.08
C VAL A 20 37.24 1.26 5.71
N GLY A 21 36.85 -0.01 5.75
CA GLY A 21 37.69 -1.10 6.26
C GLY A 21 36.96 -2.43 6.53
N THR A 22 35.61 -2.45 6.59
CA THR A 22 34.84 -3.66 6.92
C THR A 22 34.23 -4.39 5.71
N GLY A 23 34.54 -3.94 4.49
CA GLY A 23 34.01 -4.56 3.26
C GLY A 23 32.50 -4.41 3.07
N LYS A 24 31.85 -3.46 3.75
CA LYS A 24 30.41 -3.20 3.60
C LYS A 24 30.15 -1.76 3.19
N ILE A 25 29.81 -1.64 1.90
CA ILE A 25 28.98 -0.63 1.25
C ILE A 25 29.52 0.81 1.38
N GLY A 26 30.13 1.30 0.28
CA GLY A 26 30.45 2.72 0.10
C GLY A 26 29.19 3.60 0.06
N PRO A 27 29.33 4.93 -0.10
CA PRO A 27 28.18 5.82 -0.14
C PRO A 27 27.31 5.43 -1.33
N LEU A 28 26.13 4.87 -1.06
CA LEU A 28 25.10 4.71 -2.09
C LEU A 28 24.88 6.09 -2.70
N SER A 29 24.92 6.19 -4.02
CA SER A 29 24.46 7.39 -4.70
C SER A 29 23.02 7.71 -4.25
N VAL A 30 22.61 8.97 -4.33
CA VAL A 30 21.22 9.37 -3.98
C VAL A 30 20.20 8.46 -4.69
N TYR A 31 20.47 8.08 -5.93
CA TYR A 31 19.64 7.14 -6.70
C TYR A 31 19.61 5.73 -6.10
N GLU A 32 20.76 5.15 -5.74
CA GLU A 32 20.80 3.82 -5.13
C GLU A 32 20.12 3.79 -3.77
N TYR A 33 20.25 4.87 -2.98
CA TYR A 33 19.51 5.05 -1.74
C TYR A 33 18.00 5.13 -2.01
N MET A 34 17.55 5.97 -2.94
CA MET A 34 16.13 6.07 -3.31
C MET A 34 15.55 4.72 -3.77
N MET A 35 16.32 3.94 -4.55
CA MET A 35 15.93 2.60 -5.00
C MET A 35 15.85 1.58 -3.86
N TYR A 36 16.80 1.63 -2.92
CA TYR A 36 16.78 0.79 -1.71
C TYR A 36 15.56 1.12 -0.83
N TYR A 37 15.27 2.40 -0.61
CA TYR A 37 14.13 2.83 0.18
C TYR A 37 12.79 2.44 -0.44
N ASP A 38 12.62 2.56 -1.75
CA ASP A 38 11.39 2.11 -2.43
C ASP A 38 11.21 0.59 -2.31
N LYS A 39 12.30 -0.18 -2.43
CA LYS A 39 12.28 -1.64 -2.29
C LYS A 39 11.88 -2.09 -0.88
N GLU A 40 12.49 -1.52 0.17
CA GLU A 40 12.15 -1.85 1.56
C GLU A 40 10.74 -1.35 1.93
N ARG A 41 10.31 -0.18 1.42
CA ARG A 41 8.95 0.33 1.65
C ARG A 41 7.87 -0.53 0.99
N LYS A 42 8.15 -1.13 -0.17
CA LYS A 42 7.27 -2.11 -0.83
C LYS A 42 7.25 -3.46 -0.12
N LYS A 43 8.28 -3.80 0.65
CA LYS A 43 8.39 -5.07 1.39
C LYS A 43 7.48 -5.12 2.62
N SER A 44 7.17 -3.98 3.25
CA SER A 44 6.28 -3.86 4.42
C SER A 44 4.83 -3.49 4.06
N MET A 45 4.43 -3.73 2.81
CA MET A 45 3.09 -3.42 2.32
C MET A 45 2.21 -4.67 2.38
N ILE A 46 1.30 -4.72 3.35
CA ILE A 46 0.31 -5.80 3.43
C ILE A 46 -0.79 -5.51 2.41
N LYS A 47 -1.09 -6.48 1.54
CA LYS A 47 -2.28 -6.44 0.71
C LYS A 47 -3.47 -6.97 1.50
N SER A 48 -4.54 -6.19 1.55
CA SER A 48 -5.82 -6.63 2.11
C SER A 48 -6.87 -6.71 1.02
N GLN A 49 -7.70 -7.76 1.11
CA GLN A 49 -8.82 -7.98 0.22
C GLN A 49 -10.14 -7.84 0.98
N LYS A 50 -11.16 -7.29 0.31
CA LYS A 50 -12.54 -7.31 0.78
C LYS A 50 -13.50 -7.55 -0.36
N VAL A 51 -14.65 -8.13 -0.04
CA VAL A 51 -15.73 -8.38 -1.01
C VAL A 51 -16.87 -7.40 -0.73
N VAL A 52 -17.34 -6.72 -1.77
CA VAL A 52 -18.47 -5.79 -1.70
C VAL A 52 -19.49 -6.16 -2.77
N ARG A 53 -20.75 -6.30 -2.37
CA ARG A 53 -21.86 -6.55 -3.29
C ARG A 53 -22.65 -5.27 -3.53
N THR A 54 -23.05 -5.10 -4.78
CA THR A 54 -24.02 -4.10 -5.21
C THR A 54 -25.27 -4.78 -5.73
N PHE A 55 -26.38 -4.10 -5.51
CA PHE A 55 -27.72 -4.62 -5.76
C PHE A 55 -28.39 -3.84 -6.89
N PRO A 56 -29.54 -4.31 -7.40
CA PRO A 56 -30.30 -3.62 -8.42
C PRO A 56 -30.67 -2.20 -8.01
N LYS A 57 -30.77 -1.28 -8.97
CA LYS A 57 -31.04 0.15 -8.70
C LYS A 57 -32.36 0.40 -7.95
N SER A 58 -33.33 -0.51 -8.09
CA SER A 58 -34.61 -0.47 -7.39
C SER A 58 -34.48 -0.73 -5.88
N TRP A 59 -33.32 -1.20 -5.41
CA TRP A 59 -33.06 -1.50 -4.01
C TRP A 59 -32.37 -0.33 -3.32
N THR A 60 -32.75 -0.08 -2.06
CA THR A 60 -32.17 0.98 -1.25
C THR A 60 -30.66 0.77 -1.07
N ASN A 61 -29.87 1.82 -1.29
CA ASN A 61 -28.41 1.81 -1.15
C ASN A 61 -27.68 0.81 -2.07
N SER A 62 -28.21 0.58 -3.26
CA SER A 62 -27.71 -0.37 -4.27
C SER A 62 -26.20 -0.35 -4.50
N THR A 63 -25.55 0.82 -4.46
CA THR A 63 -24.11 0.97 -4.70
C THR A 63 -23.33 1.60 -3.54
N LYS A 64 -24.00 1.96 -2.44
CA LYS A 64 -23.40 2.79 -1.38
C LYS A 64 -22.11 2.21 -0.81
N LYS A 65 -22.10 0.91 -0.49
CA LYS A 65 -20.93 0.20 0.05
C LYS A 65 -19.74 0.19 -0.91
N LEU A 66 -20.01 0.17 -2.22
CA LEU A 66 -18.96 0.22 -3.23
C LEU A 66 -18.37 1.64 -3.30
N THR A 67 -19.23 2.66 -3.32
CA THR A 67 -18.79 4.06 -3.32
C THR A 67 -17.93 4.38 -2.10
N GLU A 68 -18.39 4.02 -0.90
CA GLU A 68 -17.62 4.21 0.34
C GLU A 68 -16.27 3.47 0.31
N ALA A 69 -16.22 2.27 -0.30
CA ALA A 69 -14.97 1.55 -0.45
C ALA A 69 -14.00 2.26 -1.39
N LEU A 70 -14.49 2.77 -2.52
CA LEU A 70 -13.67 3.51 -3.48
C LEU A 70 -13.14 4.81 -2.88
N ASP A 71 -13.97 5.55 -2.15
CA ASP A 71 -13.60 6.80 -1.47
C ASP A 71 -12.53 6.56 -0.39
N GLN A 72 -12.54 5.39 0.24
CA GLN A 72 -11.52 4.96 1.19
C GLN A 72 -10.20 4.49 0.52
N GLY A 73 -10.10 4.58 -0.81
CA GLY A 73 -8.90 4.19 -1.55
C GLY A 73 -8.74 2.69 -1.75
N TRP A 74 -9.84 1.93 -1.72
CA TRP A 74 -9.84 0.54 -2.19
C TRP A 74 -9.95 0.50 -3.71
N ILE A 75 -9.29 -0.47 -4.35
CA ILE A 75 -9.24 -0.62 -5.81
C ILE A 75 -9.95 -1.91 -6.20
N VAL A 76 -10.84 -1.87 -7.19
CA VAL A 76 -11.50 -3.07 -7.71
C VAL A 76 -10.49 -3.90 -8.51
N VAL A 77 -10.34 -5.18 -8.15
CA VAL A 77 -9.47 -6.12 -8.87
C VAL A 77 -10.26 -7.20 -9.61
N MET A 78 -11.51 -7.45 -9.21
CA MET A 78 -12.40 -8.39 -9.88
C MET A 78 -13.85 -7.97 -9.72
N SER A 79 -14.67 -8.28 -10.72
CA SER A 79 -16.13 -8.09 -10.67
C SER A 79 -16.83 -9.34 -11.22
N ASN A 80 -17.73 -9.91 -10.43
CA ASN A 80 -18.49 -11.09 -10.80
C ASN A 80 -19.99 -10.79 -10.71
N PRO A 81 -20.79 -11.16 -11.73
CA PRO A 81 -22.24 -11.11 -11.59
C PRO A 81 -22.68 -12.18 -10.57
N PHE A 82 -23.70 -11.87 -9.76
CA PHE A 82 -24.34 -12.86 -8.88
C PHE A 82 -25.86 -12.74 -8.94
N ASP A 83 -26.53 -13.87 -8.71
CA ASP A 83 -27.99 -13.91 -8.66
C ASP A 83 -28.48 -13.43 -7.29
N CYS A 84 -29.35 -12.42 -7.29
CA CYS A 84 -29.96 -11.87 -6.07
C CYS A 84 -31.28 -12.57 -5.69
N GLY A 85 -31.71 -13.56 -6.46
CA GLY A 85 -33.06 -14.12 -6.40
C GLY A 85 -34.03 -13.39 -7.33
N ASP A 86 -35.17 -14.02 -7.60
CA ASP A 86 -36.28 -13.46 -8.40
C ASP A 86 -35.87 -12.99 -9.81
N GLY A 87 -34.87 -13.65 -10.42
CA GLY A 87 -34.36 -13.33 -11.75
C GLY A 87 -33.56 -12.03 -11.82
N THR A 88 -33.24 -11.42 -10.67
CA THR A 88 -32.55 -10.14 -10.61
C THR A 88 -31.06 -10.34 -10.35
N LYS A 89 -30.22 -9.63 -11.11
CA LYS A 89 -28.75 -9.76 -11.01
C LYS A 89 -28.14 -8.59 -10.24
N GLY A 90 -27.19 -8.91 -9.38
CA GLY A 90 -26.29 -7.96 -8.72
C GLY A 90 -24.86 -8.13 -9.20
N MET A 91 -23.96 -7.31 -8.66
CA MET A 91 -22.52 -7.41 -8.92
C MET A 91 -21.76 -7.54 -7.61
N GLU A 92 -20.87 -8.53 -7.55
CA GLU A 92 -19.90 -8.72 -6.49
C GLU A 92 -18.55 -8.20 -6.95
N TYR A 93 -17.90 -7.37 -6.13
CA TYR A 93 -16.59 -6.79 -6.39
C TYR A 93 -15.60 -7.29 -5.36
N ILE A 94 -14.46 -7.77 -5.83
CA ILE A 94 -13.29 -8.03 -4.99
C ILE A 94 -12.43 -6.77 -5.07
N LEU A 95 -12.14 -6.20 -3.91
CA LEU A 95 -11.41 -4.96 -3.74
C LEU A 95 -10.10 -5.24 -3.02
N GLU A 96 -9.03 -4.60 -3.46
CA GLU A 96 -7.72 -4.63 -2.81
C GLU A 96 -7.32 -3.26 -2.28
N LYS A 97 -6.64 -3.25 -1.14
CA LYS A 97 -5.97 -2.07 -0.62
C LYS A 97 -4.61 -2.46 -0.06
N VAL A 98 -3.61 -1.64 -0.37
CA VAL A 98 -2.28 -1.77 0.22
C VAL A 98 -2.25 -0.99 1.53
N MET A 99 -1.92 -1.66 2.62
CA MET A 99 -1.77 -1.06 3.95
C MET A 99 -0.28 -0.97 4.28
N ASN A 100 0.17 0.18 4.76
CA ASN A 100 1.50 0.31 5.33
C ASN A 100 1.47 -0.26 6.75
N GLU A 101 2.43 -1.13 7.10
CA GLU A 101 2.58 -1.72 8.45
C GLU A 101 2.88 -0.72 9.59
N GLY A 102 2.69 0.58 9.38
CA GLY A 102 3.02 1.64 10.35
C GLY A 102 2.01 2.77 10.45
N GLY A 103 0.77 2.59 9.99
CA GLY A 103 -0.28 3.61 10.04
C GLY A 103 -0.81 3.89 11.45
N LYS A 104 0.00 4.50 12.33
CA LYS A 104 -0.57 5.40 13.34
C LYS A 104 -1.06 6.63 12.59
N GLY A 105 -2.37 6.86 12.66
CA GLY A 105 -2.99 8.07 12.12
C GLY A 105 -2.27 9.30 12.63
N LEU A 106 -2.02 10.23 11.71
CA LEU A 106 -1.76 11.63 12.03
C LEU A 106 -2.96 12.23 12.77
#